data_AF-A0A9W6JMW6-F1
#
_entry.id   AF-A0A9W6JMW6-F1
#
_cell.length_a   1.000
_cell.length_b   1.000
_cell.length_c   1.000
_cell.angle_alpha   90.00
_cell.angle_beta   90.00
_cell.angle_gamma   90.00
#
_symmetry.space_group_name_H-M   'P 1'
#
loop_
_entity.id
_entity.type
_entity.pdbx_description
1 polymer ?
#
loop_
_entity_poly.entity_id
_entity_poly.type
_entity_poly.pdbx_seq_one_letter_code
_entity_poly.pdbx_strand_id
1 'polypeptide(L)'
;MLLVGYCFGVRSERRLREEVHLNLAYRWFCRLGLDGDVPDHSTFSKNRHGRFRDSDLLRKLFETVVRRCMAEGLVGGDGFAVDAGLIRADANRQRSADGAENVDWEELAATRRSVREYLDTLYDAAWGAASPTTPKFVSRSDPAAQWTGAHKGHAFFAYATNYLIDLDHAVIVDV
;
A
#
# COMPACT_ATOMS: atom_id res chain seq x y z
N MET A 1 -0.40 15.27 -10.00
CA MET A 1 0.97 15.14 -9.46
C MET A 1 1.48 13.71 -9.49
N LEU A 2 0.86 12.72 -8.81
CA LEU A 2 1.42 11.35 -8.74
C LEU A 2 1.72 10.70 -10.11
N LEU A 3 0.87 10.93 -11.12
CA LEU A 3 1.12 10.41 -12.47
C LEU A 3 2.45 10.90 -13.06
N VAL A 4 2.84 12.15 -12.80
CA VAL A 4 4.16 12.68 -13.18
C VAL A 4 5.26 11.87 -12.50
N GLY A 5 5.11 11.57 -11.21
CA GLY A 5 6.08 10.76 -10.48
C GLY A 5 6.27 9.38 -11.07
N TYR A 6 5.18 8.70 -11.42
CA TYR A 6 5.23 7.38 -12.06
C TYR A 6 5.84 7.42 -13.46
N CYS A 7 5.42 8.37 -14.31
CA CYS A 7 5.90 8.46 -15.69
C CYS A 7 7.39 8.84 -15.79
N PHE A 8 7.90 9.65 -14.85
CA PHE A 8 9.28 10.16 -14.88
C PHE A 8 10.18 9.52 -13.82
N GLY A 9 9.73 8.45 -13.15
CA GLY A 9 10.53 7.72 -12.17
C GLY A 9 10.86 8.49 -10.89
N VAL A 10 10.10 9.54 -10.54
CA VAL A 10 10.27 10.30 -9.30
C VAL A 10 9.55 9.58 -8.16
N ARG A 11 10.29 8.77 -7.40
CA ARG A 11 9.75 7.93 -6.32
C ARG A 11 9.51 8.67 -4.99
N SER A 12 10.17 9.80 -4.78
CA SER A 12 10.03 10.59 -3.56
C SER A 12 8.93 11.62 -3.73
N GLU A 13 7.90 11.57 -2.89
CA GLU A 13 6.80 12.55 -2.90
C GLU A 13 7.30 13.98 -2.59
N ARG A 14 8.34 14.11 -1.75
CA ARG A 14 9.00 15.40 -1.46
C ARG A 14 9.69 15.95 -2.70
N ARG A 15 10.46 15.10 -3.38
CA ARG A 15 11.10 15.45 -4.65
C ARG A 15 10.05 15.77 -5.71
N LEU A 16 8.97 15.00 -5.79
CA LEU A 16 7.88 15.26 -6.73
C LEU A 16 7.26 16.64 -6.50
N ARG A 17 7.06 17.05 -5.24
CA ARG A 17 6.59 18.40 -4.89
C ARG A 17 7.58 19.48 -5.36
N GLU A 18 8.88 19.27 -5.20
CA GLU A 18 9.92 20.19 -5.71
C GLU A 18 9.96 20.26 -7.24
N GLU A 19 9.88 19.10 -7.92
CA GLU A 19 9.85 18.99 -9.38
C GLU A 19 8.62 19.72 -9.94
N VAL A 20 7.44 19.52 -9.36
CA VAL A 20 6.23 20.26 -9.75
C VAL A 20 6.33 21.74 -9.41
N HIS A 21 7.03 22.11 -8.34
CA HIS A 21 7.25 23.53 -8.02
C HIS A 21 8.09 24.24 -9.09
N LEU A 22 9.16 23.60 -9.56
CA LEU A 22 10.16 24.22 -10.43
C LEU A 22 9.87 24.02 -11.93
N ASN A 23 9.09 23.01 -12.31
CA ASN A 23 8.85 22.65 -13.71
C ASN A 23 7.47 23.14 -14.21
N LEU A 24 7.48 24.12 -15.12
CA LEU A 24 6.27 24.71 -15.72
C LEU A 24 5.38 23.68 -16.42
N ALA A 25 5.95 22.68 -17.11
CA ALA A 25 5.17 21.65 -17.78
C ALA A 25 4.44 20.76 -16.77
N TYR A 26 5.07 20.45 -15.63
CA TYR A 26 4.45 19.67 -14.57
C TYR A 26 3.34 20.45 -13.85
N ARG A 27 3.52 21.76 -13.65
CA ARG A 27 2.46 22.64 -13.13
C ARG A 27 1.26 22.68 -14.06
N TRP A 28 1.50 22.92 -15.35
CA TRP A 28 0.47 22.94 -16.37
C TRP A 28 -0.29 21.60 -16.41
N PHE A 29 0.43 20.47 -16.41
CA PHE A 29 -0.17 19.14 -16.36
C PHE A 29 -1.02 18.92 -15.11
N CYS A 30 -0.55 19.40 -13.96
CA CYS A 30 -1.29 19.33 -12.69
C CYS A 30 -2.38 20.39 -12.54
N ARG A 31 -2.64 21.19 -13.58
CA ARG A 31 -3.59 22.31 -13.58
C ARG A 31 -3.31 23.34 -12.47
N LEU A 32 -2.03 23.59 -12.19
CA LEU A 32 -1.57 24.60 -11.25
C LEU A 32 -1.16 25.86 -12.03
N GLY A 33 -1.64 27.03 -11.58
CA GLY A 33 -1.22 28.33 -12.10
C GLY A 33 0.25 28.63 -11.82
N LEU A 34 0.78 29.77 -12.28
CA LEU A 34 2.16 30.17 -11.97
C LEU A 34 2.31 30.67 -10.54
N ASP A 35 1.27 31.32 -10.05
CA ASP A 35 1.09 31.95 -8.74
C ASP A 35 0.50 31.00 -7.68
N GLY A 36 -0.10 29.88 -8.10
CA GLY A 36 -0.74 28.94 -7.18
C GLY A 36 0.25 28.11 -6.34
N ASP A 37 -0.12 27.77 -5.11
CA ASP A 37 0.70 26.89 -4.28
C ASP A 37 0.70 25.43 -4.79
N VAL A 38 1.84 24.75 -4.65
CA VAL A 38 1.92 23.30 -4.90
C VAL A 38 1.50 22.55 -3.64
N PRO A 39 0.57 21.57 -3.73
CA PRO A 39 0.21 20.73 -2.60
C PRO A 39 1.44 20.13 -1.91
N ASP A 40 1.47 20.21 -0.58
CA ASP A 40 2.56 19.64 0.20
C ASP A 40 2.64 18.12 0.00
N HIS A 41 3.84 17.54 0.14
CA HIS A 41 4.05 16.09 0.06
C HIS A 41 3.16 15.30 1.02
N SER A 42 2.86 15.84 2.21
CA SER A 42 1.95 15.19 3.17
C SER A 42 0.51 15.07 2.68
N THR A 43 0.14 15.79 1.61
CA THR A 43 -1.20 15.74 1.02
C THR A 43 -1.53 14.33 0.51
N PHE A 44 -0.56 13.60 -0.03
CA PHE A 44 -0.78 12.24 -0.55
C PHE A 44 -1.20 11.28 0.57
N SER A 45 -0.43 11.25 1.67
CA SER A 45 -0.74 10.39 2.81
C SER A 45 -2.01 10.82 3.54
N LYS A 46 -2.24 12.13 3.72
CA LYS A 46 -3.48 12.66 4.31
C LYS A 46 -4.72 12.31 3.49
N ASN A 47 -4.62 12.37 2.16
CA ASN A 47 -5.72 11.98 1.29
C ASN A 47 -5.95 10.47 1.32
N ARG A 48 -4.88 9.66 1.25
CA ARG A 48 -4.99 8.19 1.30
C ARG A 48 -5.61 7.71 2.61
N HIS A 49 -5.14 8.22 3.74
CA HIS A 49 -5.56 7.75 5.06
C HIS A 49 -6.68 8.56 5.70
N GLY A 50 -7.10 9.67 5.09
CA GLY A 50 -8.19 10.51 5.55
C GLY A 50 -9.31 10.50 4.52
N ARG A 51 -9.28 11.45 3.57
CA ARG A 51 -10.39 11.72 2.63
C ARG A 51 -10.86 10.50 1.81
N PHE A 52 -9.96 9.61 1.41
CA PHE A 52 -10.29 8.51 0.49
C PHE A 52 -10.29 7.13 1.13
N ARG A 53 -9.98 7.03 2.42
CA ARG A 53 -9.84 5.73 3.09
C ARG A 53 -11.15 4.94 3.03
N ASP A 54 -12.24 5.58 3.42
CA ASP A 54 -13.54 4.91 3.61
C ASP A 54 -14.50 5.12 2.42
N SER A 55 -14.01 5.72 1.32
CA SER A 55 -14.87 6.13 0.21
C SER A 55 -15.00 5.09 -0.91
N ASP A 56 -14.24 3.99 -0.82
CA ASP A 56 -14.12 2.96 -1.86
C ASP A 56 -13.67 3.50 -3.23
N LEU A 57 -13.25 4.78 -3.29
CA LEU A 57 -12.96 5.48 -4.54
C LEU A 57 -11.80 4.85 -5.29
N LEU A 58 -10.75 4.45 -4.57
CA LEU A 58 -9.56 3.86 -5.18
C LEU A 58 -9.87 2.48 -5.77
N ARG A 59 -10.71 1.68 -5.10
CA ARG A 59 -11.17 0.38 -5.63
C ARG A 59 -12.01 0.59 -6.89
N LYS A 60 -13.00 1.49 -6.85
CA LYS A 60 -13.82 1.82 -8.02
C LYS A 60 -13.00 2.33 -9.21
N LEU A 61 -12.00 3.17 -8.94
CA LEU A 61 -11.08 3.66 -9.96
C LEU A 61 -10.30 2.50 -10.58
N PHE A 62 -9.70 1.64 -9.75
CA PHE A 62 -8.97 0.45 -10.20
C PHE A 62 -9.84 -0.44 -11.08
N GLU A 63 -11.02 -0.83 -10.60
CA GLU A 63 -11.96 -1.68 -11.35
C GLU A 63 -12.44 -1.03 -12.65
N THR A 64 -12.62 0.30 -12.65
CA THR A 64 -12.99 1.04 -13.86
C THR A 64 -11.89 0.99 -14.91
N VAL A 65 -10.63 1.12 -14.49
CA VAL A 65 -9.46 0.99 -15.37
C VAL A 65 -9.36 -0.44 -15.90
N VAL A 66 -9.45 -1.45 -15.04
CA VAL A 66 -9.42 -2.87 -15.45
C VAL A 66 -10.55 -3.19 -16.44
N ARG A 67 -11.79 -2.74 -16.16
CA ARG A 67 -12.92 -2.90 -17.08
C ARG A 67 -12.67 -2.25 -18.43
N ARG A 68 -12.01 -1.09 -18.46
CA ARG A 68 -11.62 -0.45 -19.72
C ARG A 68 -10.55 -1.25 -20.45
N CYS A 69 -9.55 -1.77 -19.75
CA CYS A 69 -8.54 -2.66 -20.34
C CYS A 69 -9.19 -3.89 -20.98
N MET A 70 -10.16 -4.53 -20.31
CA MET A 70 -10.92 -5.64 -20.89
C MET A 70 -11.69 -5.22 -22.15
N ALA A 71 -12.37 -4.08 -22.12
CA ALA A 71 -13.13 -3.58 -23.28
C ALA A 71 -12.25 -3.25 -24.49
N GLU A 72 -11.00 -2.84 -24.26
CA GLU A 72 -10.01 -2.56 -25.31
C GLU A 72 -9.18 -3.80 -25.69
N GLY A 73 -9.49 -4.98 -25.14
CA GLY A 73 -8.77 -6.23 -25.44
C GLY A 73 -7.37 -6.34 -24.83
N LEU A 74 -7.05 -5.52 -23.82
CA LEU A 74 -5.77 -5.56 -23.10
C LEU A 74 -5.75 -6.59 -21.95
N VAL A 75 -6.90 -7.21 -21.66
CA VAL A 75 -7.03 -8.30 -20.68
C VAL A 75 -7.87 -9.38 -21.35
N GLY A 76 -7.26 -10.55 -21.61
CA GLY A 76 -7.89 -11.63 -22.37
C GLY A 76 -8.81 -12.51 -21.52
N GLY A 77 -8.49 -12.70 -20.24
CA GLY A 77 -9.28 -13.51 -19.31
C GLY A 77 -8.93 -15.01 -19.30
N ASP A 78 -8.00 -15.44 -20.14
CA ASP A 78 -7.66 -16.86 -20.32
C ASP A 78 -6.41 -17.31 -19.54
N GLY A 79 -5.46 -16.39 -19.30
CA GLY A 79 -4.18 -16.67 -18.68
C GLY A 79 -3.80 -15.64 -17.61
N PHE A 80 -3.68 -16.10 -16.36
CA PHE A 80 -3.26 -15.27 -15.25
C PHE A 80 -2.05 -15.84 -14.53
N ALA A 81 -1.17 -14.95 -14.06
CA ALA A 81 -0.16 -15.27 -13.06
C ALA A 81 -0.46 -14.56 -11.75
N VAL A 82 -0.06 -15.20 -10.65
CA VAL A 82 -0.02 -14.58 -9.33
C VAL A 82 1.43 -14.27 -9.02
N ASP A 83 1.77 -12.99 -8.89
CA ASP A 83 3.09 -12.58 -8.41
C ASP A 83 3.03 -12.28 -6.92
N ALA A 84 3.84 -13.00 -6.15
CA ALA A 84 3.93 -12.88 -4.71
C ALA A 84 5.19 -12.09 -4.33
N GLY A 85 5.00 -10.82 -4.00
CA GLY A 85 6.05 -9.92 -3.52
C GLY A 85 6.08 -9.82 -2.00
N LEU A 86 7.27 -9.53 -1.44
CA LEU A 86 7.40 -9.13 -0.04
C LEU A 86 7.81 -7.67 0.05
N ILE A 87 6.98 -6.86 0.70
CA ILE A 87 7.30 -5.48 1.05
C ILE A 87 7.79 -5.46 2.48
N ARG A 88 9.05 -5.06 2.70
CA ARG A 88 9.61 -4.89 4.04
C ARG A 88 8.82 -3.84 4.82
N ALA A 89 8.35 -4.23 6.00
CA ALA A 89 7.70 -3.32 6.93
C ALA A 89 8.75 -2.49 7.69
N ASP A 90 8.37 -1.27 8.08
CA ASP A 90 9.15 -0.43 8.98
C ASP A 90 8.94 -0.86 10.45
N ALA A 91 9.36 -2.09 10.75
CA ALA A 91 9.21 -2.70 12.06
C ALA A 91 10.52 -3.37 12.51
N ASN A 92 10.87 -3.15 13.78
CA ASN A 92 12.11 -3.63 14.36
C ASN A 92 11.88 -4.83 15.30
N ARG A 93 12.57 -5.95 15.02
CA ARG A 93 12.57 -7.17 15.85
C ARG A 93 12.92 -6.93 17.32
N GLN A 94 13.79 -5.98 17.62
CA GLN A 94 14.15 -5.71 19.03
C GLN A 94 13.00 -5.08 19.83
N ARG A 95 11.97 -4.55 19.15
CA ARG A 95 10.78 -3.93 19.76
C ARG A 95 9.51 -4.77 19.56
N SER A 96 9.64 -6.00 19.07
CA SER A 96 8.53 -6.95 18.92
C SER A 96 8.27 -7.72 20.21
N ALA A 97 7.07 -8.26 20.34
CA ALA A 97 6.72 -9.27 21.33
C ALA A 97 7.02 -10.67 20.79
N ASP A 98 7.27 -11.63 21.68
CA ASP A 98 7.19 -13.05 21.33
C ASP A 98 5.72 -13.42 21.03
N GLY A 99 5.49 -14.38 20.14
CA GLY A 99 4.16 -14.84 19.79
C GLY A 99 3.30 -15.34 20.95
N ALA A 100 3.95 -15.89 21.98
CA ALA A 100 3.27 -16.38 23.17
C ALA A 100 3.12 -15.31 24.27
N GLU A 101 3.74 -14.14 24.10
CA GLU A 101 3.64 -13.04 25.06
C GLU A 101 2.23 -12.44 25.03
N ASN A 102 1.63 -12.23 26.20
CA ASN A 102 0.38 -11.50 26.30
C ASN A 102 0.65 -10.00 26.15
N VAL A 103 0.17 -9.42 25.06
CA VAL A 103 0.32 -7.99 24.75
C VAL A 103 -1.04 -7.31 24.93
N ASP A 104 -1.06 -6.22 25.67
CA ASP A 104 -2.23 -5.35 25.76
C ASP A 104 -2.38 -4.54 24.44
N TRP A 105 -3.13 -5.12 23.51
CA TRP A 105 -3.36 -4.51 22.20
C TRP A 105 -4.26 -3.28 22.26
N GLU A 106 -5.17 -3.21 23.24
CA GLU A 106 -6.08 -2.08 23.43
C GLU A 106 -5.30 -0.84 23.92
N GLU A 107 -4.40 -1.01 24.89
CA GLU A 107 -3.50 0.05 25.34
C GLU A 107 -2.63 0.56 24.19
N LEU A 108 -2.09 -0.35 23.37
CA LEU A 108 -1.29 0.02 22.20
C LEU A 108 -2.13 0.75 21.14
N ALA A 109 -3.37 0.32 20.89
CA ALA A 109 -4.30 0.97 19.96
C ALA A 109 -4.70 2.39 20.39
N ALA A 110 -4.69 2.67 21.70
CA ALA A 110 -4.93 4.02 22.21
C ALA A 110 -3.86 5.03 21.74
N THR A 111 -2.60 4.58 21.62
CA THR A 111 -1.45 5.44 21.26
C THR A 111 -0.96 5.28 19.82
N ARG A 112 -1.26 4.14 19.17
CA ARG A 112 -0.72 3.78 17.85
C ARG A 112 -1.82 3.55 16.84
N ARG A 113 -1.82 4.37 15.79
CA ARG A 113 -2.76 4.29 14.67
C ARG A 113 -2.73 2.94 13.97
N SER A 114 -1.55 2.43 13.64
CA SER A 114 -1.37 1.14 12.96
C SER A 114 -1.96 -0.04 13.74
N VAL A 115 -1.81 -0.04 15.07
CA VAL A 115 -2.38 -1.08 15.93
C VAL A 115 -3.90 -0.98 15.95
N ARG A 116 -4.45 0.23 16.13
CA ARG A 116 -5.89 0.46 16.07
C ARG A 116 -6.49 -0.01 14.76
N GLU A 117 -5.88 0.39 13.65
CA GLU A 117 -6.33 0.02 12.31
C GLU A 117 -6.29 -1.49 12.08
N TYR A 118 -5.25 -2.17 12.57
CA TYR A 118 -5.17 -3.63 12.50
C TYR A 118 -6.33 -4.28 13.26
N LEU A 119 -6.62 -3.82 14.48
CA LEU A 119 -7.72 -4.36 15.30
C LEU A 119 -9.08 -4.13 14.63
N ASP A 120 -9.29 -2.96 14.03
CA ASP A 120 -10.53 -2.61 13.32
C ASP A 120 -10.79 -3.55 12.12
N THR A 121 -9.74 -4.08 11.48
CA THR A 121 -9.85 -4.94 10.28
C THR A 121 -9.74 -6.43 10.56
N LEU A 122 -9.49 -6.86 11.81
CA LEU A 122 -9.22 -8.27 12.16
C LEU A 122 -10.30 -9.26 11.68
N TYR A 123 -11.55 -8.82 11.65
CA TYR A 123 -12.71 -9.64 11.29
C TYR A 123 -13.29 -9.34 9.92
N ASP A 124 -12.63 -8.49 9.14
CA ASP A 124 -13.08 -8.16 7.79
C ASP A 124 -12.71 -9.30 6.83
N ALA A 125 -13.75 -9.90 6.25
CA ALA A 125 -13.63 -11.02 5.32
C ALA A 125 -12.77 -10.69 4.09
N ALA A 126 -12.62 -9.40 3.75
CA ALA A 126 -11.73 -8.95 2.67
C ALA A 126 -10.26 -9.34 2.89
N TRP A 127 -9.83 -9.55 4.15
CA TRP A 127 -8.45 -9.88 4.51
C TRP A 127 -8.20 -11.37 4.74
N GLY A 128 -9.21 -12.22 4.45
CA GLY A 128 -9.12 -13.67 4.55
C GLY A 128 -9.23 -14.19 5.99
N ALA A 129 -9.12 -15.51 6.13
CA ALA A 129 -9.19 -16.17 7.43
C ALA A 129 -7.87 -16.04 8.19
N ALA A 130 -7.94 -15.88 9.51
CA ALA A 130 -6.78 -15.92 10.37
C ALA A 130 -6.04 -17.27 10.21
N SER A 131 -4.71 -17.22 10.11
CA SER A 131 -3.90 -18.43 10.15
C SER A 131 -4.01 -19.08 11.53
N PRO A 132 -4.15 -20.41 11.63
CA PRO A 132 -4.13 -21.11 12.91
C PRO A 132 -2.73 -21.12 13.56
N THR A 133 -1.71 -20.63 12.86
CA THR A 133 -0.32 -20.68 13.32
C THR A 133 0.03 -19.43 14.13
N THR A 134 0.46 -19.63 15.37
CA THR A 134 0.99 -18.55 16.20
C THR A 134 2.31 -18.03 15.61
N PRO A 135 2.41 -16.74 15.28
CA PRO A 135 3.64 -16.16 14.74
C PRO A 135 4.75 -16.18 15.79
N LYS A 136 6.01 -16.38 15.40
CA LYS A 136 7.14 -16.37 16.36
C LYS A 136 7.34 -15.01 17.03
N PHE A 137 7.17 -13.93 16.27
CA PHE A 137 7.26 -12.56 16.76
C PHE A 137 6.12 -11.74 16.19
N VAL A 138 5.58 -10.83 17.01
CA VAL A 138 4.57 -9.86 16.58
C VAL A 138 5.10 -8.46 16.81
N SER A 139 5.07 -7.62 15.77
CA SER A 139 5.50 -6.24 15.87
C SER A 139 4.50 -5.42 16.69
N ARG A 140 4.96 -4.80 17.78
CA ARG A 140 4.11 -3.93 18.61
C ARG A 140 3.77 -2.62 17.90
N SER A 141 4.56 -2.20 16.91
CA SER A 141 4.32 -0.97 16.14
C SER A 141 3.47 -1.22 14.91
N ASP A 142 3.44 -2.45 14.42
CA ASP A 142 2.77 -2.82 13.17
C ASP A 142 2.39 -4.31 13.18
N PRO A 143 1.29 -4.67 13.86
CA PRO A 143 0.93 -6.09 14.08
C PRO A 143 0.51 -6.82 12.81
N ALA A 144 0.12 -6.08 11.77
CA ALA A 144 -0.26 -6.64 10.47
C ALA A 144 0.95 -7.23 9.71
N ALA A 145 2.16 -6.72 9.98
CA ALA A 145 3.37 -7.21 9.34
C ALA A 145 3.79 -8.59 9.90
N GLN A 146 4.11 -9.52 9.00
CA GLN A 146 4.48 -10.88 9.35
C GLN A 146 5.99 -11.07 9.45
N TRP A 147 6.44 -11.83 10.45
CA TRP A 147 7.83 -12.24 10.57
C TRP A 147 8.17 -13.33 9.55
N THR A 148 9.06 -13.05 8.59
CA THR A 148 9.37 -13.97 7.49
C THR A 148 10.86 -14.11 7.23
N GLY A 149 11.28 -15.32 6.82
CA GLY A 149 12.63 -15.67 6.36
C GLY A 149 12.73 -16.01 4.87
N ALA A 150 11.71 -15.67 4.07
CA ALA A 150 11.57 -16.14 2.69
C ALA A 150 12.75 -15.80 1.76
N HIS A 151 13.47 -14.70 2.00
CA HIS A 151 14.63 -14.31 1.20
C HIS A 151 15.93 -15.06 1.53
N LYS A 152 15.85 -16.19 2.26
CA LYS A 152 17.01 -17.04 2.61
C LYS A 152 18.14 -16.28 3.31
N GLY A 153 17.80 -15.17 3.98
CA GLY A 153 18.71 -14.31 4.75
C GLY A 153 18.18 -14.08 6.16
N HIS A 154 18.58 -12.97 6.78
CA HIS A 154 18.02 -12.59 8.08
C HIS A 154 16.51 -12.34 7.95
N ALA A 155 15.75 -12.98 8.82
CA ALA A 155 14.31 -12.78 8.87
C ALA A 155 13.96 -11.32 9.25
N PHE A 156 12.82 -10.85 8.77
CA PHE A 156 12.36 -9.48 8.91
C PHE A 156 10.83 -9.42 8.91
N PHE A 157 10.27 -8.28 9.31
CA PHE A 157 8.83 -8.04 9.20
C PHE A 157 8.48 -7.58 7.78
N ALA A 158 7.46 -8.19 7.18
CA ALA A 158 7.04 -7.91 5.82
C ALA A 158 5.53 -8.04 5.63
N TYR A 159 5.04 -7.38 4.59
CA TYR A 159 3.74 -7.60 4.00
C TYR A 159 3.89 -8.47 2.75
N ALA A 160 2.99 -9.43 2.59
CA ALA A 160 2.85 -10.15 1.33
C ALA A 160 1.92 -9.36 0.40
N THR A 161 2.34 -9.16 -0.85
CA THR A 161 1.50 -8.60 -1.90
C THR A 161 1.28 -9.69 -2.93
N ASN A 162 0.04 -10.00 -3.23
CA ASN A 162 -0.30 -11.01 -4.23
C ASN A 162 -1.05 -10.33 -5.35
N TYR A 163 -0.35 -9.99 -6.43
CA TYR A 163 -0.96 -9.35 -7.59
C TYR A 163 -1.44 -10.43 -8.55
N LEU A 164 -2.70 -10.35 -8.97
CA LEU A 164 -3.20 -11.14 -10.09
C LEU A 164 -2.96 -10.35 -11.38
N ILE A 165 -2.26 -10.95 -12.32
CA ILE A 165 -1.75 -10.27 -13.51
C ILE A 165 -2.15 -11.06 -14.76
N ASP A 166 -2.69 -10.36 -15.76
CA ASP A 166 -2.89 -10.88 -17.13
C ASP A 166 -1.55 -11.10 -17.83
N LEU A 167 -1.39 -12.26 -18.49
CA LEU A 167 -0.09 -12.67 -19.04
C LEU A 167 0.30 -11.95 -20.34
N ASP A 168 -0.65 -11.47 -21.13
CA ASP A 168 -0.37 -10.92 -22.46
C ASP A 168 0.17 -9.50 -22.38
N HIS A 169 -0.40 -8.69 -21.49
CA HIS A 169 -0.07 -7.28 -21.34
C HIS A 169 0.42 -6.88 -19.95
N ALA A 170 0.58 -7.85 -19.03
CA ALA A 170 1.01 -7.62 -17.66
C ALA A 170 0.09 -6.65 -16.89
N VAL A 171 -1.21 -6.64 -17.21
CA VAL A 171 -2.19 -5.79 -16.54
C VAL A 171 -2.55 -6.42 -15.20
N ILE A 172 -2.39 -5.66 -14.11
CA ILE A 172 -2.85 -6.08 -12.78
C ILE A 172 -4.38 -6.03 -12.77
N VAL A 173 -5.01 -7.17 -12.52
CA VAL A 173 -6.48 -7.33 -12.51
C VAL A 173 -7.04 -7.48 -11.10
N ASP A 174 -6.20 -7.82 -10.11
CA ASP A 174 -6.57 -7.80 -8.69
C ASP A 174 -5.35 -7.55 -7.78
N VAL A 175 -5.62 -6.99 -6.59
CA VAL A 175 -4.62 -6.52 -5.61
C VAL A 175 -4.99 -6.88 -4.18
#